data_AF-A0A412GUT8-F1
#
_entry.id   AF-A0A412GUT8-F1
#
_cell.length_a   1.000
_cell.length_b   1.000
_cell.length_c   1.000
_cell.angle_alpha   90.00
_cell.angle_beta   90.00
_cell.angle_gamma   90.00
#
_symmetry.space_group_name_H-M   'P 1'
#
loop_
_entity.id
_entity.type
_entity.pdbx_description
1 polymer ?
#
loop_
_entity_poly.entity_id
_entity_poly.type
_entity_poly.pdbx_seq_one_letter_code
_entity_poly.pdbx_strand_id
1 'polypeptide(L)'
;MAKDKDNWSHKNDYPIEEIWNTNNMLAQDIAQRLTAFKALEKHGHPADMKDMREWNNTIQKMIDAFELMKYSRVVDKNEQKAIDEGLQLFCEYFSYLWD
;
A
#
# COMPACT_ATOMS: atom_id res chain seq x y z
N MET A 1 -21.56 -32.01 27.70
CA MET A 1 -21.17 -31.97 26.29
C MET A 1 -20.44 -30.66 26.05
N ALA A 2 -19.11 -30.70 25.96
CA ALA A 2 -18.29 -29.56 25.57
C ALA A 2 -17.53 -29.97 24.32
N LYS A 3 -18.27 -30.12 23.22
CA LYS A 3 -17.70 -30.11 21.87
C LYS A 3 -18.03 -28.73 21.31
N ASP A 4 -17.15 -28.18 20.50
CA ASP A 4 -17.33 -26.91 19.75
C ASP A 4 -16.63 -25.65 20.29
N LYS A 5 -15.61 -25.77 21.16
CA LYS A 5 -14.70 -24.63 21.42
C LYS A 5 -13.36 -24.67 20.68
N ASP A 6 -12.97 -25.80 20.07
CA ASP A 6 -11.64 -25.99 19.48
C ASP A 6 -11.58 -26.00 17.94
N ASN A 7 -12.67 -25.62 17.25
CA ASN A 7 -12.69 -25.58 15.77
C ASN A 7 -12.81 -24.16 15.18
N TRP A 8 -12.62 -23.13 16.00
CA TRP A 8 -12.61 -21.76 15.51
C TRP A 8 -11.33 -21.47 14.71
N SER A 9 -11.49 -20.84 13.54
CA SER A 9 -10.40 -20.54 12.62
C SER A 9 -10.71 -19.27 11.84
N HIS A 10 -9.71 -18.38 11.74
CA HIS A 10 -9.76 -17.15 10.97
C HIS A 10 -9.94 -17.35 9.45
N LYS A 11 -9.88 -18.59 8.95
CA LYS A 11 -9.99 -18.90 7.52
C LYS A 11 -11.31 -18.49 6.87
N ASN A 12 -12.33 -18.22 7.68
CA ASN A 12 -13.67 -17.82 7.22
C ASN A 12 -14.00 -16.36 7.57
N ASP A 13 -13.03 -15.59 8.10
CA ASP A 13 -13.27 -14.20 8.50
C ASP A 13 -13.44 -13.28 7.27
N TYR A 14 -12.88 -13.69 6.13
CA TYR A 14 -12.95 -13.00 4.84
C TYR A 14 -13.29 -13.99 3.71
N PRO A 15 -13.87 -13.52 2.59
CA PRO A 15 -13.99 -14.33 1.38
C PRO A 15 -12.65 -14.92 0.95
N ILE A 16 -12.64 -16.18 0.54
CA ILE A 16 -11.40 -16.88 0.17
C ILE A 16 -10.64 -16.19 -0.96
N GLU A 17 -11.36 -15.55 -1.89
CA GLU A 17 -10.77 -14.77 -2.98
C GLU A 17 -10.03 -13.53 -2.47
N GLU A 18 -10.53 -12.87 -1.42
CA GLU A 18 -9.83 -11.74 -0.79
C GLU A 18 -8.56 -12.21 -0.08
N ILE A 19 -8.61 -13.38 0.57
CA ILE A 19 -7.44 -13.99 1.22
C ILE A 19 -6.38 -14.32 0.16
N TRP A 20 -6.76 -14.96 -0.95
CA TRP A 20 -5.83 -15.29 -2.04
C TRP A 20 -5.27 -14.06 -2.77
N ASN A 21 -5.99 -12.94 -2.76
CA ASN A 21 -5.57 -11.68 -3.37
C ASN A 21 -5.26 -10.59 -2.33
N THR A 22 -4.77 -10.98 -1.15
CA THR A 22 -4.55 -10.04 -0.02
C THR A 22 -3.69 -8.85 -0.44
N ASN A 23 -2.65 -9.08 -1.25
CA ASN A 23 -1.79 -8.02 -1.77
C ASN A 23 -2.55 -7.04 -2.66
N ASN A 24 -3.41 -7.52 -3.57
CA ASN A 24 -4.21 -6.67 -4.44
C ASN A 24 -5.22 -5.85 -3.63
N MET A 25 -5.86 -6.46 -2.63
CA MET A 25 -6.80 -5.79 -1.74
C MET A 25 -6.14 -4.67 -0.93
N LEU A 26 -4.97 -4.95 -0.34
CA LEU A 26 -4.20 -3.94 0.39
C LEU A 26 -3.70 -2.84 -0.54
N ALA A 27 -3.24 -3.19 -1.74
CA ALA A 27 -2.77 -2.21 -2.72
C ALA A 27 -3.89 -1.22 -3.12
N GLN A 28 -5.13 -1.69 -3.27
CA GLN A 28 -6.28 -0.82 -3.53
C GLN A 28 -6.52 0.19 -2.40
N ASP A 29 -6.57 -0.27 -1.14
CA ASP A 29 -6.80 0.64 0.01
C ASP A 29 -5.64 1.61 0.20
N ILE A 30 -4.39 1.13 0.09
CA ILE A 30 -3.19 1.96 0.24
C ILE A 30 -3.11 3.00 -0.88
N ALA A 31 -3.32 2.63 -2.14
CA ALA A 31 -3.30 3.58 -3.27
C ALA A 31 -4.33 4.72 -3.07
N GLN A 32 -5.55 4.38 -2.65
CA GLN A 32 -6.60 5.38 -2.39
C GLN A 32 -6.21 6.30 -1.23
N ARG A 33 -5.70 5.75 -0.12
CA ARG A 33 -5.26 6.54 1.04
C ARG A 33 -4.08 7.44 0.72
N LEU A 34 -3.08 6.95 0.00
CA LEU A 34 -1.93 7.75 -0.43
C LEU A 34 -2.34 8.86 -1.39
N THR A 35 -3.29 8.60 -2.29
CA THR A 35 -3.85 9.63 -3.19
C THR A 35 -4.53 10.73 -2.40
N ALA A 36 -5.38 10.36 -1.42
CA ALA A 36 -6.02 11.33 -0.53
C ALA A 36 -4.99 12.08 0.32
N PHE A 37 -4.03 11.37 0.92
CA PHE A 37 -2.95 11.96 1.71
C PHE A 37 -2.16 12.97 0.89
N LYS A 38 -1.77 12.63 -0.34
CA LYS A 38 -1.06 13.54 -1.26
C LYS A 38 -1.85 14.82 -1.54
N ALA A 39 -3.18 14.74 -1.64
CA ALA A 39 -4.05 15.90 -1.89
C ALA A 39 -4.24 16.83 -0.68
N LEU A 40 -3.96 16.38 0.55
CA LEU A 40 -4.04 17.22 1.75
C LEU A 40 -2.96 18.32 1.75
N GLU A 41 -3.33 19.48 2.29
CA GLU A 41 -2.37 20.55 2.63
C GLU A 41 -1.54 20.10 3.84
N LYS A 42 -0.29 19.71 3.58
CA LYS A 42 0.61 19.15 4.61
C LYS A 42 1.38 20.23 5.35
N HIS A 43 1.57 20.02 6.65
CA HIS A 43 2.37 20.86 7.53
C HIS A 43 3.87 20.52 7.45
N GLY A 44 4.23 19.34 6.96
CA GLY A 44 5.63 18.90 6.93
C GLY A 44 5.96 17.83 5.88
N HIS A 45 7.27 17.58 5.76
CA HIS A 45 7.87 16.50 4.98
C HIS A 45 8.99 15.84 5.79
N PRO A 46 9.44 14.62 5.42
CA PRO A 46 10.63 14.01 6.00
C PRO A 46 11.85 14.95 6.01
N ALA A 47 12.67 14.89 7.06
CA ALA A 47 13.76 15.84 7.28
C ALA A 47 14.92 15.73 6.27
N ASP A 48 15.04 14.59 5.61
CA ASP A 48 15.99 14.28 4.55
C ASP A 48 15.51 14.70 3.16
N MET A 49 14.22 15.04 3.00
CA MET A 49 13.67 15.62 1.78
C MET A 49 13.97 17.12 1.72
N LYS A 50 14.27 17.63 0.53
CA LYS A 50 14.59 19.04 0.30
C LYS A 50 13.40 19.96 0.51
N ASP A 51 12.23 19.54 0.03
CA ASP A 51 11.01 20.32 0.05
C ASP A 51 9.75 19.44 -0.12
N MET A 52 8.58 20.07 0.04
CA MET A 52 7.28 19.43 -0.18
C MET A 52 7.09 18.85 -1.58
N ARG A 53 7.77 19.40 -2.60
CA ARG A 53 7.64 18.89 -3.96
C ARG A 53 8.35 17.55 -4.10
N GLU A 54 9.54 17.41 -3.52
CA GLU A 54 10.23 16.12 -3.45
C GLU A 54 9.39 15.09 -2.71
N TRP A 55 8.81 15.46 -1.56
CA TRP A 55 7.94 14.56 -0.81
C TRP A 55 6.70 14.11 -1.61
N ASN A 56 6.02 15.04 -2.29
CA ASN A 56 4.87 14.73 -3.14
C ASN A 56 5.24 13.85 -4.36
N ASN A 57 6.46 13.95 -4.87
CA ASN A 57 6.96 13.07 -5.92
C ASN A 57 7.25 11.66 -5.36
N THR A 58 7.81 11.56 -4.17
CA THR A 58 8.05 10.29 -3.48
C THR A 58 6.73 9.57 -3.21
N ILE A 59 5.71 10.27 -2.67
CA ILE A 59 4.37 9.71 -2.48
C ILE A 59 3.76 9.25 -3.83
N GLN A 60 3.98 10.00 -4.93
CA GLN A 60 3.47 9.59 -6.23
C GLN A 60 4.04 8.23 -6.68
N LYS A 61 5.33 8.00 -6.47
CA LYS A 61 5.96 6.71 -6.83
C LYS A 61 5.36 5.55 -6.02
N MET A 62 5.04 5.78 -4.75
CA MET A 62 4.31 4.78 -3.94
C MET A 62 2.91 4.53 -4.52
N ILE A 63 2.16 5.59 -4.86
CA ILE A 63 0.83 5.46 -5.48
C ILE A 63 0.92 4.65 -6.77
N ASP A 64 1.86 4.98 -7.66
CA ASP A 64 2.04 4.31 -8.95
C ASP A 64 2.33 2.81 -8.76
N ALA A 65 3.18 2.45 -7.79
CA ALA A 65 3.44 1.05 -7.45
C ALA A 65 2.18 0.30 -6.99
N PHE A 66 1.42 0.86 -6.04
CA PHE A 66 0.20 0.22 -5.56
C PHE A 66 -0.93 0.19 -6.61
N GLU A 67 -1.00 1.19 -7.50
CA GLU A 67 -1.92 1.18 -8.65
C GLU A 67 -1.58 0.07 -9.66
N LEU A 68 -0.29 -0.22 -9.88
CA LEU A 68 0.12 -1.36 -10.70
C LEU A 68 -0.22 -2.70 -10.04
N MET A 69 -0.17 -2.76 -8.71
CA MET A 69 -0.44 -3.95 -7.90
C MET A 69 -1.93 -4.18 -7.60
N LYS A 70 -2.85 -3.27 -7.96
CA LYS A 70 -4.26 -3.36 -7.54
C LYS A 70 -5.04 -4.54 -8.16
N TYR A 71 -4.55 -5.08 -9.26
CA TYR A 71 -5.16 -6.20 -9.98
C TYR A 71 -4.12 -7.28 -10.27
N SER A 72 -4.55 -8.54 -10.22
CA SER A 72 -3.72 -9.66 -10.65
C SER A 72 -3.55 -9.63 -12.17
N ARG A 73 -2.35 -9.27 -12.63
CA ARG A 73 -1.98 -9.25 -14.05
C ARG A 73 -0.48 -9.47 -14.22
N VAL A 74 -0.09 -9.84 -15.43
CA VAL A 74 1.31 -9.84 -15.83
C VAL A 74 1.79 -8.39 -15.92
N VAL A 75 2.88 -8.09 -15.23
CA VAL A 75 3.58 -6.81 -15.29
C VAL A 75 4.84 -6.95 -16.13
N ASP A 76 5.19 -5.91 -16.88
CA ASP A 76 6.44 -5.89 -17.63
C ASP A 76 7.64 -5.54 -16.72
N LYS A 77 8.86 -5.58 -17.28
CA LYS A 77 10.09 -5.30 -16.51
C LYS A 77 10.15 -3.86 -15.97
N ASN A 78 9.61 -2.89 -16.70
CA ASN A 78 9.60 -1.50 -16.28
C ASN A 78 8.56 -1.27 -15.19
N GLU A 79 7.39 -1.87 -15.33
CA GLU A 79 6.34 -1.88 -14.30
C GLU A 79 6.83 -2.57 -13.02
N GLN A 80 7.50 -3.72 -13.13
CA GLN A 80 8.10 -4.39 -11.97
C GLN A 80 9.13 -3.50 -11.27
N LYS A 81 9.98 -2.79 -12.04
CA LYS A 81 10.93 -1.84 -11.46
C LYS A 81 10.23 -0.69 -10.73
N ALA A 82 9.15 -0.16 -11.29
CA ALA A 82 8.36 0.89 -10.65
C ALA A 82 7.69 0.39 -9.36
N ILE A 83 7.19 -0.85 -9.35
CA ILE A 83 6.66 -1.52 -8.16
C ILE A 83 7.74 -1.63 -7.08
N ASP A 84 8.92 -2.16 -7.44
CA ASP A 84 10.02 -2.37 -6.49
C ASP A 84 10.49 -1.04 -5.87
N GLU A 85 10.64 0.00 -6.70
CA GLU A 85 11.01 1.35 -6.23
C GLU A 85 9.95 1.94 -5.29
N GLY A 86 8.67 1.87 -5.67
CA GLY A 86 7.59 2.42 -4.85
C GLY A 86 7.40 1.67 -3.52
N LEU A 87 7.55 0.34 -3.51
CA LEU A 87 7.51 -0.47 -2.28
C LEU A 87 8.68 -0.17 -1.36
N GLN A 88 9.88 0.02 -1.91
CA GLN A 88 11.05 0.43 -1.12
C GLN A 88 10.80 1.79 -0.46
N LEU A 89 10.33 2.77 -1.22
CA LEU A 89 9.99 4.09 -0.69
C LEU A 89 8.88 4.03 0.35
N PHE A 90 7.85 3.20 0.13
CA PHE A 90 6.78 3.02 1.10
C PHE A 90 7.32 2.45 2.42
N CYS A 91 8.19 1.43 2.36
CA CYS A 91 8.83 0.86 3.54
C CYS A 91 9.66 1.90 4.30
N GLU A 92 10.45 2.69 3.58
CA GLU A 92 11.33 3.71 4.14
C GLU A 92 10.55 4.84 4.82
N TYR A 93 9.47 5.30 4.19
CA TYR A 93 8.72 6.47 4.65
C TYR A 93 7.35 6.16 5.26
N PHE A 94 7.03 4.90 5.57
CA PHE A 94 5.73 4.53 6.14
C PHE A 94 5.40 5.33 7.39
N SER A 95 6.38 5.50 8.28
CA SER A 95 6.25 6.27 9.52
C SER A 95 6.25 7.78 9.32
N TYR A 96 6.24 8.27 8.08
CA TYR A 96 6.09 9.68 7.70
C TYR A 96 4.75 9.96 7.01
N LEU A 97 3.87 8.96 6.91
CA LEU A 97 2.48 9.13 6.48
C LEU A 97 1.60 9.64 7.64
N TRP A 98 2.13 10.61 8.37
CA TRP A 98 1.42 11.41 9.36
C TRP A 98 1.52 12.87 8.92
N ASP A 99 0.49 13.63 9.23
CA ASP A 99 0.40 15.06 8.96
C ASP A 99 -0.47 15.70 10.03
#